data_AF-A0A933UQ10-F1
#
_entry.id   AF-A0A933UQ10-F1
#
_cell.length_a   1.000
_cell.length_b   1.000
_cell.length_c   1.000
_cell.angle_alpha   90.00
_cell.angle_beta   90.00
_cell.angle_gamma   90.00
#
_symmetry.space_group_name_H-M   'P 1'
#
loop_
_entity.id
_entity.type
_entity.pdbx_description
1 polymer ?
#
loop_
_entity_poly.entity_id
_entity_poly.type
_entity_poly.pdbx_seq_one_letter_code
_entity_poly.pdbx_strand_id
1 'polypeptide(L)'
;MGDEGHNRNRAGTLMLLRELLPAMIDAPGNASGAAAGLTQSDVARAVQFVAGNDHFFLNLVMPACKLATDAARDVPGSTVVVTMARNGTDFGIQVSGTGSQWFTAPALTPQGLFLGAYGPDDANPDIGDSAITETAGIGGFAMAAAPAIVRFVGGDVPFALATTQRMHEITCAENPAFGIPVLEFRGAPTGIDVTKVVRTGILPQINTGMAGRVAGVGQVGAGLVTPPAEVFGQALRALAEAAPALG
;
A
#
# COMPACT_ATOMS: atom_id res chain seq x y z
N MET A 1 8.27 -8.75 10.83
CA MET A 1 9.28 -8.16 11.73
C MET A 1 8.92 -6.72 12.09
N GLY A 2 7.67 -6.46 12.50
CA GLY A 2 7.23 -5.10 12.85
C GLY A 2 7.11 -4.12 11.67
N ASP A 3 7.03 -4.62 10.43
CA ASP A 3 6.80 -3.85 9.21
C ASP A 3 5.41 -4.19 8.68
N GLU A 4 4.75 -3.22 8.05
CA GLU A 4 3.46 -3.43 7.36
C GLU A 4 3.58 -3.30 5.84
N GLY A 5 4.72 -2.87 5.31
CA GLY A 5 5.00 -2.89 3.87
C GLY A 5 4.60 -1.63 3.10
N HIS A 6 4.04 -0.62 3.77
CA HIS A 6 3.68 0.66 3.15
C HIS A 6 4.48 1.81 3.79
N ASN A 7 4.19 2.18 5.03
CA ASN A 7 4.88 3.27 5.73
C ASN A 7 6.11 2.80 6.50
N ARG A 8 6.09 1.57 7.01
CA ARG A 8 7.20 0.99 7.76
C ARG A 8 7.78 -0.20 7.03
N ASN A 9 9.01 0.00 6.55
CA ASN A 9 9.74 -0.89 5.64
C ASN A 9 11.19 -1.16 6.11
N ARG A 10 11.47 -0.95 7.41
CA ARG A 10 12.83 -1.01 7.95
C ARG A 10 13.40 -2.43 7.93
N ALA A 11 12.60 -3.41 8.35
CA ALA A 11 13.02 -4.80 8.29
C ALA A 11 13.14 -5.28 6.84
N GLY A 12 12.17 -4.94 5.98
CA GLY A 12 12.22 -5.26 4.55
C GLY A 12 13.48 -4.72 3.86
N THR A 13 13.82 -3.47 4.14
CA THR A 13 15.03 -2.81 3.60
C THR A 13 16.32 -3.54 4.03
N LEU A 14 16.42 -3.95 5.30
CA LEU A 14 17.58 -4.70 5.77
C LEU A 14 17.63 -6.14 5.25
N MET A 15 16.48 -6.79 5.08
CA MET A 15 16.40 -8.13 4.47
C MET A 15 16.77 -8.10 2.99
N LEU A 16 16.37 -7.06 2.26
CA LEU A 16 16.82 -6.87 0.87
C LEU A 16 18.35 -6.79 0.81
N LEU A 17 18.96 -5.98 1.66
CA LEU A 17 20.41 -5.88 1.74
C LEU A 17 21.05 -7.23 2.06
N ARG A 18 20.52 -7.95 3.06
CA ARG A 18 21.00 -9.29 3.41
C ARG A 18 21.05 -10.24 2.19
N GLU A 19 20.03 -10.22 1.34
CA GLU A 19 19.97 -11.11 0.17
C GLU A 19 20.82 -10.62 -1.00
N LEU A 20 20.93 -9.31 -1.23
CA LEU A 20 21.67 -8.76 -2.37
C LEU A 20 23.18 -8.63 -2.12
N LEU A 21 23.61 -8.43 -0.87
CA LEU A 21 25.01 -8.15 -0.52
C LEU A 21 26.02 -9.15 -1.11
N PRO A 22 25.82 -10.48 -0.99
CA PRO A 22 26.76 -11.45 -1.55
C PRO A 22 26.93 -11.27 -3.06
N ALA A 23 25.83 -11.13 -3.79
CA ALA A 23 25.86 -10.92 -5.24
C ALA A 23 26.48 -9.57 -5.62
N MET A 24 26.29 -8.51 -4.82
CA MET A 24 26.93 -7.21 -5.05
C MET A 24 28.46 -7.28 -4.86
N ILE A 25 28.94 -8.09 -3.93
CA ILE A 25 30.37 -8.30 -3.68
C ILE A 25 31.00 -9.12 -4.82
N ASP A 26 30.29 -10.15 -5.28
CA ASP A 26 30.77 -11.06 -6.33
C ASP A 26 30.54 -10.51 -7.75
N ALA A 27 29.77 -9.43 -7.90
CA ALA A 27 29.36 -8.91 -9.20
C ALA A 27 30.57 -8.40 -10.01
N PRO A 28 30.77 -8.93 -11.23
CA PRO A 28 31.69 -8.31 -12.17
C PRO A 28 31.13 -6.93 -12.56
N GLY A 29 31.96 -5.90 -12.44
CA GLY A 29 31.56 -4.51 -12.63
C GLY A 29 31.11 -4.22 -14.06
N ASN A 30 30.02 -3.48 -14.18
CA ASN A 30 29.50 -2.95 -15.44
C ASN A 30 29.47 -1.42 -15.41
N ALA A 31 30.57 -0.78 -14.98
CA ALA A 31 30.77 0.61 -15.30
C ALA A 31 31.09 0.70 -16.81
N SER A 32 30.16 1.29 -17.57
CA SER A 32 30.33 1.54 -19.00
C SER A 32 31.65 2.26 -19.28
N GLY A 33 32.63 1.55 -19.85
CA GLY A 33 33.80 2.17 -20.49
C GLY A 33 35.19 1.64 -20.10
N ALA A 34 35.35 0.86 -19.03
CA ALA A 34 36.63 0.20 -18.75
C ALA A 34 36.41 -1.06 -17.90
N ALA A 35 37.21 -2.08 -18.15
CA ALA A 35 37.20 -3.38 -17.47
C ALA A 35 37.55 -3.27 -15.97
N ALA A 36 36.65 -2.71 -15.16
CA ALA A 36 36.78 -2.60 -13.72
C ALA A 36 35.56 -3.22 -13.04
N GLY A 37 35.83 -4.13 -12.10
CA GLY A 37 34.84 -4.70 -11.19
C GLY A 37 34.07 -3.64 -10.41
N LEU A 38 32.92 -3.98 -9.80
CA LEU A 38 32.40 -3.13 -8.73
C LEU A 38 33.49 -3.06 -7.66
N THR A 39 33.91 -1.85 -7.32
CA THR A 39 34.88 -1.69 -6.24
C THR A 39 34.18 -1.91 -4.91
N GLN A 40 34.94 -2.23 -3.86
CA GLN A 40 34.41 -2.25 -2.49
C GLN A 40 33.75 -0.91 -2.12
N SER A 41 34.25 0.21 -2.67
CA SER A 41 33.68 1.54 -2.49
C SER A 41 32.30 1.66 -3.14
N ASP A 42 32.10 1.09 -4.33
CA ASP A 42 30.80 1.11 -5.02
C ASP A 42 29.74 0.34 -4.24
N VAL A 43 30.10 -0.87 -3.77
CA VAL A 43 29.24 -1.68 -2.91
C VAL A 43 28.91 -0.92 -1.63
N ALA A 44 29.92 -0.35 -0.95
CA ALA A 44 29.70 0.43 0.28
C ALA A 44 28.77 1.63 0.06
N ARG A 45 28.92 2.38 -1.05
CA ARG A 45 28.03 3.50 -1.40
C ARG A 45 26.59 3.04 -1.65
N ALA A 46 26.40 1.93 -2.37
CA ALA A 46 25.07 1.37 -2.60
C ALA A 46 24.41 0.92 -1.30
N VAL A 47 25.15 0.25 -0.42
CA VAL A 47 24.65 -0.17 0.91
C VAL A 47 24.27 1.04 1.76
N GLN A 48 25.12 2.07 1.81
CA GLN A 48 24.83 3.31 2.55
C GLN A 48 23.58 4.02 2.01
N PHE A 49 23.41 4.04 0.69
CA PHE A 49 22.22 4.64 0.07
C PHE A 49 20.94 3.92 0.47
N VAL A 50 20.93 2.58 0.39
CA VAL A 50 19.76 1.77 0.78
C VAL A 50 19.50 1.85 2.29
N ALA A 51 20.55 1.69 3.11
CA ALA A 51 20.42 1.72 4.57
C ALA A 51 20.07 3.10 5.14
N GLY A 52 20.39 4.18 4.41
CA GLY A 52 20.02 5.55 4.78
C GLY A 52 18.56 5.89 4.53
N ASN A 53 17.79 5.02 3.87
CA ASN A 53 16.38 5.20 3.56
C ASN A 53 15.56 3.97 3.99
N ASP A 54 14.99 4.02 5.19
CA ASP A 54 14.11 2.96 5.72
C ASP A 54 12.86 2.68 4.85
N HIS A 55 12.58 3.54 3.87
CA HIS A 55 11.48 3.41 2.92
C HIS A 55 11.89 2.80 1.57
N PHE A 56 13.18 2.48 1.36
CA PHE A 56 13.71 1.98 0.08
C PHE A 56 12.95 0.74 -0.41
N PHE A 57 12.59 -0.17 0.50
CA PHE A 57 11.90 -1.41 0.17
C PHE A 57 10.49 -1.22 -0.41
N LEU A 58 9.83 -0.07 -0.17
CA LEU A 58 8.50 0.20 -0.76
C LEU A 58 8.53 0.12 -2.30
N ASN A 59 9.65 0.52 -2.91
CA ASN A 59 9.84 0.44 -4.37
C ASN A 59 9.75 -1.00 -4.91
N LEU A 60 9.96 -2.02 -4.06
CA LEU A 60 9.79 -3.43 -4.42
C LEU A 60 8.43 -3.96 -3.99
N VAL A 61 7.91 -3.50 -2.84
CA VAL A 61 6.61 -3.92 -2.34
C VAL A 61 5.50 -3.53 -3.31
N MET A 62 5.46 -2.28 -3.78
CA MET A 62 4.40 -1.81 -4.68
C MET A 62 4.27 -2.64 -5.97
N PRO A 63 5.33 -2.86 -6.78
CA PRO A 63 5.22 -3.68 -7.97
C PRO A 63 4.93 -5.15 -7.65
N ALA A 64 5.43 -5.70 -6.53
CA ALA A 64 5.08 -7.07 -6.12
C ALA A 64 3.57 -7.19 -5.79
N CYS A 65 3.02 -6.22 -5.06
CA CYS A 65 1.58 -6.11 -4.81
C CYS A 65 0.80 -5.97 -6.12
N LYS A 66 1.26 -5.10 -7.03
CA LYS A 66 0.61 -4.91 -8.33
C LYS A 66 0.60 -6.19 -9.17
N LEU A 67 1.71 -6.91 -9.24
CA LEU A 67 1.78 -8.21 -9.92
C LEU A 67 0.80 -9.22 -9.31
N ALA A 68 0.71 -9.27 -7.99
CA ALA A 68 -0.21 -10.17 -7.30
C ALA A 68 -1.69 -9.81 -7.55
N THR A 69 -2.05 -8.52 -7.50
CA THR A 69 -3.44 -8.09 -7.70
C THR A 69 -3.87 -8.14 -9.16
N ASP A 70 -2.96 -7.87 -10.11
CA ASP A 70 -3.25 -8.00 -11.55
C ASP A 70 -3.45 -9.45 -11.98
N ALA A 71 -2.87 -10.43 -11.27
CA ALA A 71 -3.16 -11.85 -11.51
C ALA A 71 -4.63 -12.22 -11.23
N ALA A 72 -5.37 -11.37 -10.50
CA ALA A 72 -6.79 -11.53 -10.22
C ALA A 72 -7.69 -10.67 -11.14
N ARG A 73 -7.14 -10.02 -12.16
CA ARG A 73 -7.89 -9.18 -13.11
C ARG A 73 -8.73 -10.02 -14.09
N ASP A 74 -9.77 -9.40 -14.65
CA ASP A 74 -10.59 -9.92 -15.75
C ASP A 74 -11.31 -11.24 -15.43
N VAL A 75 -11.69 -11.43 -14.16
CA VAL A 75 -12.56 -12.54 -13.74
C VAL A 75 -14.02 -12.09 -13.88
N PRO A 76 -14.81 -12.65 -14.82
CA PRO A 76 -16.18 -12.21 -15.06
C PRO A 76 -17.05 -12.25 -13.80
N GLY A 77 -17.75 -11.15 -13.52
CA GLY A 77 -18.63 -11.02 -12.34
C GLY A 77 -17.90 -10.85 -11.00
N SER A 78 -16.56 -10.84 -10.98
CA SER A 78 -15.81 -10.64 -9.74
C SER A 78 -15.94 -9.22 -9.21
N THR A 79 -16.26 -9.10 -7.92
CA THR A 79 -16.41 -7.83 -7.20
C THR A 79 -15.12 -7.38 -6.52
N VAL A 80 -14.01 -8.08 -6.77
CA VAL A 80 -12.72 -7.82 -6.11
C VAL A 80 -12.03 -6.59 -6.71
N VAL A 81 -11.66 -5.64 -5.85
CA VAL A 81 -10.80 -4.51 -6.22
C VAL A 81 -9.39 -5.02 -6.53
N VAL A 82 -8.87 -4.66 -7.71
CA VAL A 82 -7.52 -5.05 -8.18
C VAL A 82 -6.53 -3.88 -8.22
N THR A 83 -7.05 -2.64 -8.16
CA THR A 83 -6.23 -1.44 -8.05
C THR A 83 -6.94 -0.43 -7.15
N MET A 84 -6.20 0.16 -6.21
CA MET A 84 -6.50 1.47 -5.61
C MET A 84 -5.32 2.39 -5.89
N ALA A 85 -5.59 3.59 -6.40
CA ALA A 85 -4.57 4.59 -6.73
C ALA A 85 -5.13 6.01 -6.60
N ARG A 86 -4.23 7.00 -6.50
CA ARG A 86 -4.60 8.41 -6.38
C ARG A 86 -3.53 9.33 -6.96
N ASN A 87 -3.92 10.50 -7.42
CA ASN A 87 -3.02 11.42 -8.14
C ASN A 87 -2.95 12.82 -7.50
N GLY A 88 -3.46 12.99 -6.27
CA GLY A 88 -3.51 14.28 -5.58
C GLY A 88 -4.72 15.15 -5.95
N THR A 89 -5.57 14.72 -6.88
CA THR A 89 -6.88 15.33 -7.18
C THR A 89 -8.00 14.32 -7.02
N ASP A 90 -7.82 13.13 -7.58
CA ASP A 90 -8.80 12.05 -7.64
C ASP A 90 -8.22 10.78 -7.02
N PHE A 91 -9.12 10.03 -6.37
CA PHE A 91 -8.91 8.64 -6.00
C PHE A 91 -9.63 7.76 -7.01
N GLY A 92 -9.00 6.65 -7.40
CA GLY A 92 -9.55 5.71 -8.37
C GLY A 92 -9.44 4.26 -7.91
N ILE A 93 -10.46 3.46 -8.24
CA ILE A 93 -10.40 2.01 -8.15
C ILE A 93 -10.62 1.34 -9.51
N GLN A 94 -10.06 0.14 -9.66
CA GLN A 94 -10.44 -0.83 -10.70
C GLN A 94 -10.88 -2.13 -10.05
N VAL A 95 -11.87 -2.78 -10.65
CA VAL A 95 -12.49 -4.01 -10.15
C VAL A 95 -12.37 -5.10 -11.21
N SER A 96 -12.09 -6.33 -10.76
CA SER A 96 -11.77 -7.46 -11.64
C SER A 96 -12.85 -7.72 -12.70
N GLY A 97 -14.12 -7.68 -12.31
CA GLY A 97 -15.26 -7.94 -13.19
C GLY A 97 -15.63 -6.80 -14.14
N THR A 98 -14.94 -5.65 -14.09
CA THR A 98 -15.23 -4.47 -14.93
C THR A 98 -14.07 -4.10 -15.87
N GLY A 99 -13.14 -5.03 -16.08
CA GLY A 99 -12.00 -4.84 -16.99
C GLY A 99 -11.07 -3.69 -16.58
N SER A 100 -10.85 -2.75 -17.49
CA SER A 100 -9.96 -1.59 -17.29
C SER A 100 -10.67 -0.31 -16.84
N GLN A 101 -11.99 -0.35 -16.62
CA GLN A 101 -12.77 0.81 -16.21
C GLN A 101 -12.30 1.35 -14.85
N TRP A 102 -12.13 2.67 -14.77
CA TRP A 102 -11.83 3.39 -13.54
C TRP A 102 -13.12 3.97 -12.94
N PHE A 103 -13.24 3.85 -11.62
CA PHE A 103 -14.26 4.53 -10.83
C PHE A 103 -13.58 5.55 -9.94
N THR A 104 -13.93 6.83 -10.11
CA THR A 104 -13.19 7.93 -9.51
C THR A 104 -14.09 8.87 -8.70
N ALA A 105 -13.47 9.53 -7.73
CA ALA A 105 -14.04 10.60 -6.92
C ALA A 105 -12.90 11.46 -6.36
N PRO A 106 -13.16 12.70 -5.88
CA PRO A 106 -12.11 13.56 -5.34
C PRO A 106 -11.31 12.88 -4.22
N ALA A 107 -9.97 12.94 -4.29
CA ALA A 107 -9.10 12.38 -3.27
C ALA A 107 -9.32 13.09 -1.92
N LEU A 108 -9.33 12.31 -0.84
CA LEU A 108 -9.42 12.85 0.53
C LEU A 108 -8.02 13.26 1.03
N THR A 109 -7.97 14.20 1.96
CA THR A 109 -6.72 14.58 2.64
C THR A 109 -6.46 13.66 3.83
N PRO A 110 -5.28 13.02 3.94
CA PRO A 110 -4.96 12.16 5.08
C PRO A 110 -4.93 12.93 6.41
N GLN A 111 -5.29 12.27 7.50
CA GLN A 111 -5.31 12.85 8.85
C GLN A 111 -4.36 12.08 9.77
N GLY A 112 -3.53 12.79 10.54
CA GLY A 112 -2.50 12.17 11.36
C GLY A 112 -1.50 13.16 11.93
N LEU A 113 -0.24 12.73 12.04
CA LEU A 113 0.82 13.49 12.69
C LEU A 113 1.60 14.34 11.66
N PHE A 114 1.79 15.61 11.99
CA PHE A 114 2.58 16.55 11.19
C PHE A 114 4.01 16.67 11.70
N LEU A 115 4.94 16.91 10.77
CA LEU A 115 6.37 17.05 11.06
C LEU A 115 6.71 18.50 11.39
N GLY A 116 7.42 18.71 12.52
CA GLY A 116 7.94 20.02 12.88
C GLY A 116 6.86 21.09 13.01
N ALA A 117 6.92 22.11 12.15
CA ALA A 117 6.02 23.26 12.18
C ALA A 117 4.83 23.14 11.20
N TYR A 118 4.72 22.04 10.44
CA TYR A 118 3.61 21.85 9.50
C TYR A 118 2.28 21.58 10.21
N GLY A 119 1.19 21.86 9.52
CA GLY A 119 -0.17 21.56 9.96
C GLY A 119 -1.10 21.12 8.81
N PRO A 120 -2.40 20.94 9.10
CA PRO A 120 -3.39 20.46 8.13
C PRO A 120 -3.43 21.25 6.83
N ASP A 121 -3.25 22.57 6.89
CA ASP A 121 -3.27 23.46 5.72
C ASP A 121 -2.03 23.30 4.82
N ASP A 122 -1.00 22.56 5.24
CA ASP A 122 0.19 22.28 4.44
C ASP A 122 0.08 20.98 3.65
N ALA A 123 -0.90 20.12 3.94
CA ALA A 123 -1.06 18.82 3.28
C ALA A 123 -1.78 18.90 1.94
N ASN A 124 -1.30 18.13 0.97
CA ASN A 124 -2.00 17.85 -0.28
C ASN A 124 -3.07 16.75 -0.08
N PRO A 125 -4.13 16.69 -0.91
CA PRO A 125 -4.94 15.47 -1.02
C PRO A 125 -4.08 14.24 -1.35
N ASP A 126 -4.56 13.06 -0.97
CA ASP A 126 -3.78 11.82 -1.05
C ASP A 126 -3.28 11.56 -2.49
N ILE A 127 -2.03 11.10 -2.61
CA ILE A 127 -1.30 11.00 -3.88
C ILE A 127 -0.38 9.78 -3.92
N GLY A 128 -0.32 9.13 -5.09
CA GLY A 128 0.55 8.01 -5.41
C GLY A 128 -0.19 6.72 -5.75
N ASP A 129 0.57 5.69 -6.11
CA ASP A 129 0.04 4.35 -6.38
C ASP A 129 0.20 3.38 -5.19
N SER A 130 0.82 3.84 -4.10
CA SER A 130 1.13 3.01 -2.92
C SER A 130 -0.07 2.39 -2.21
N ALA A 131 -1.30 2.87 -2.45
CA ALA A 131 -2.54 2.21 -2.02
C ALA A 131 -2.73 0.80 -2.65
N ILE A 132 -1.90 0.43 -3.63
CA ILE A 132 -1.80 -0.95 -4.12
C ILE A 132 -1.36 -1.93 -3.03
N THR A 133 -0.63 -1.45 -2.01
CA THR A 133 -0.21 -2.29 -0.87
C THR A 133 -1.40 -2.75 -0.05
N GLU A 134 -2.33 -1.83 0.27
CA GLU A 134 -3.61 -2.18 0.91
C GLU A 134 -4.51 -3.02 0.01
N THR A 135 -4.48 -2.79 -1.30
CA THR A 135 -5.24 -3.61 -2.25
C THR A 135 -4.79 -5.09 -2.19
N ALA A 136 -3.49 -5.31 -1.99
CA ALA A 136 -2.90 -6.64 -1.79
C ALA A 136 -3.06 -7.19 -0.36
N GLY A 137 -3.65 -6.43 0.57
CA GLY A 137 -3.92 -6.87 1.94
C GLY A 137 -2.83 -6.54 2.96
N ILE A 138 -1.81 -5.76 2.61
CA ILE A 138 -0.78 -5.28 3.56
C ILE A 138 -0.97 -3.76 3.81
N GLY A 139 0.04 -3.07 4.33
CA GLY A 139 -0.09 -1.64 4.69
C GLY A 139 -1.08 -1.42 5.83
N GLY A 140 -2.04 -0.51 5.64
CA GLY A 140 -3.15 -0.28 6.57
C GLY A 140 -3.96 -1.53 6.93
N PHE A 141 -4.01 -2.53 6.05
CA PHE A 141 -4.70 -3.80 6.30
C PHE A 141 -3.94 -4.70 7.29
N ALA A 142 -2.61 -4.60 7.29
CA ALA A 142 -1.72 -5.35 8.18
C ALA A 142 -1.16 -4.49 9.32
N MET A 143 -1.83 -3.40 9.68
CA MET A 143 -1.38 -2.46 10.72
C MET A 143 -1.10 -3.12 12.08
N ALA A 144 -1.87 -4.17 12.43
CA ALA A 144 -1.63 -5.02 13.60
C ALA A 144 -0.23 -5.67 13.63
N ALA A 145 0.38 -5.94 12.47
CA ALA A 145 1.72 -6.51 12.37
C ALA A 145 2.85 -5.50 12.67
N ALA A 146 2.53 -4.20 12.72
CA ALA A 146 3.48 -3.11 12.87
C ALA A 146 3.05 -2.11 13.96
N PRO A 147 2.87 -2.51 15.23
CA PRO A 147 2.32 -1.64 16.29
C PRO A 147 3.14 -0.35 16.51
N ALA A 148 4.42 -0.32 16.14
CA ALA A 148 5.24 0.90 16.21
C ALA A 148 4.77 2.01 15.25
N ILE A 149 4.02 1.67 14.18
CA ILE A 149 3.58 2.63 13.17
C ILE A 149 2.63 3.68 13.73
N VAL A 150 1.89 3.37 14.79
CA VAL A 150 0.88 4.28 15.38
C VAL A 150 1.49 5.57 15.92
N ARG A 151 2.79 5.56 16.25
CA ARG A 151 3.55 6.76 16.62
C ARG A 151 3.88 7.67 15.43
N PHE A 152 3.67 7.19 14.21
CA PHE A 152 3.97 7.90 12.97
C PHE A 152 2.69 8.25 12.19
N VAL A 153 1.77 7.30 12.03
CA VAL A 153 0.50 7.53 11.29
C VAL A 153 -0.65 7.97 12.19
N GLY A 154 -0.47 7.98 13.52
CA GLY A 154 -1.51 8.29 14.49
C GLY A 154 -2.29 7.04 14.96
N GLY A 155 -3.14 7.25 15.97
CA GLY A 155 -3.88 6.20 16.66
C GLY A 155 -3.09 5.53 17.80
N ASP A 156 -3.55 4.36 18.23
CA ASP A 156 -2.92 3.53 19.26
C ASP A 156 -2.91 2.05 18.86
N VAL A 157 -2.27 1.20 19.67
CA VAL A 157 -2.14 -0.24 19.38
C VAL A 157 -3.51 -0.93 19.30
N PRO A 158 -4.48 -0.68 20.21
CA PRO A 158 -5.84 -1.18 20.07
C PRO A 158 -6.50 -0.79 18.73
N PHE A 159 -6.34 0.46 18.29
CA PHE A 159 -6.82 0.92 16.99
C PHE A 159 -6.20 0.12 15.84
N ALA A 160 -4.89 -0.13 15.86
CA ALA A 160 -4.23 -0.93 14.84
C ALA A 160 -4.79 -2.37 14.76
N LEU A 161 -5.02 -3.00 15.91
CA LEU A 161 -5.63 -4.33 16.00
C LEU A 161 -7.06 -4.33 15.45
N ALA A 162 -7.88 -3.39 15.91
CA ALA A 162 -9.28 -3.26 15.46
C ALA A 162 -9.38 -2.94 13.96
N THR A 163 -8.46 -2.13 13.42
CA THR A 163 -8.39 -1.81 12.01
C THR A 163 -8.14 -3.06 11.16
N THR A 164 -7.10 -3.84 11.46
CA THR A 164 -6.86 -5.10 10.74
C THR A 164 -8.06 -6.05 10.85
N GLN A 165 -8.68 -6.17 12.03
CA GLN A 165 -9.88 -7.00 12.21
C GLN A 165 -11.06 -6.53 11.33
N ARG A 166 -11.34 -5.22 11.27
CA ARG A 166 -12.38 -4.65 10.40
C ARG A 166 -12.12 -4.93 8.92
N MET A 167 -10.86 -4.94 8.49
CA MET A 167 -10.54 -5.23 7.08
C MET A 167 -10.93 -6.65 6.68
N HIS A 168 -10.91 -7.63 7.60
CA HIS A 168 -11.43 -8.97 7.33
C HIS A 168 -12.92 -8.99 6.98
N GLU A 169 -13.71 -8.00 7.44
CA GLU A 169 -15.15 -7.93 7.15
C GLU A 169 -15.44 -7.53 5.70
N ILE A 170 -14.49 -6.87 5.04
CA ILE A 170 -14.63 -6.38 3.66
C ILE A 170 -13.80 -7.15 2.64
N THR A 171 -13.05 -8.17 3.07
CA THR A 171 -12.21 -8.98 2.17
C THR A 171 -12.76 -10.39 1.92
N CYS A 172 -12.38 -11.01 0.81
CA CYS A 172 -12.82 -12.35 0.43
C CYS A 172 -12.16 -13.46 1.25
N ALA A 173 -10.88 -13.33 1.60
CA ALA A 173 -10.10 -14.40 2.22
C ALA A 173 -8.98 -13.87 3.13
N GLU A 174 -8.31 -14.79 3.82
CA GLU A 174 -7.05 -14.56 4.51
C GLU A 174 -5.90 -15.11 3.66
N ASN A 175 -4.83 -14.33 3.48
CA ASN A 175 -3.64 -14.77 2.77
C ASN A 175 -2.57 -15.32 3.74
N PRO A 176 -2.32 -16.65 3.75
CA PRO A 176 -1.37 -17.26 4.69
C PRO A 176 0.09 -16.88 4.41
N ALA A 177 0.41 -16.34 3.22
CA ALA A 177 1.75 -15.82 2.94
C ALA A 177 2.10 -14.58 3.79
N PHE A 178 1.07 -13.88 4.30
CA PHE A 178 1.20 -12.68 5.12
C PHE A 178 0.58 -12.92 6.52
N GLY A 179 1.12 -13.88 7.27
CA GLY A 179 0.66 -14.18 8.63
C GLY A 179 0.93 -13.02 9.60
N ILE A 180 -0.07 -12.69 10.43
CA ILE A 180 -0.03 -11.62 11.43
C ILE A 180 0.13 -12.22 12.83
N PRO A 181 1.34 -12.22 13.43
CA PRO A 181 1.63 -13.01 14.64
C PRO A 181 0.77 -12.65 15.85
N VAL A 182 0.49 -11.36 16.05
CA VAL A 182 -0.32 -10.89 17.19
C VAL A 182 -1.79 -11.30 17.10
N LEU A 183 -2.22 -11.76 15.93
CA LEU A 183 -3.56 -12.31 15.68
C LEU A 183 -3.48 -13.84 15.51
N GLU A 184 -2.61 -14.51 16.27
CA GLU A 184 -2.39 -15.97 16.20
C GLU A 184 -2.04 -16.45 14.79
N PHE A 185 -1.23 -15.67 14.06
CA PHE A 185 -0.80 -15.95 12.69
C PHE A 185 -1.94 -16.09 11.66
N ARG A 186 -3.11 -15.50 11.93
CA ARG A 186 -4.14 -15.31 10.89
C ARG A 186 -3.52 -14.63 9.66
N GLY A 187 -3.97 -15.05 8.48
CA GLY A 187 -3.47 -14.47 7.23
C GLY A 187 -3.99 -13.05 7.05
N ALA A 188 -3.26 -12.20 6.34
CA ALA A 188 -3.70 -10.84 6.11
C ALA A 188 -5.03 -10.81 5.32
N PRO A 189 -5.94 -9.85 5.60
CA PRO A 189 -7.21 -9.73 4.87
C PRO A 189 -6.95 -9.38 3.40
N THR A 190 -7.42 -10.21 2.46
CA THR A 190 -7.07 -10.10 1.02
C THR A 190 -8.29 -10.20 0.10
N GLY A 191 -8.28 -9.39 -0.96
CA GLY A 191 -9.35 -9.32 -1.96
C GLY A 191 -10.51 -8.47 -1.46
N ILE A 192 -10.37 -7.14 -1.53
CA ILE A 192 -11.42 -6.19 -1.12
C ILE A 192 -12.65 -6.41 -2.01
N ASP A 193 -13.78 -6.76 -1.40
CA ASP A 193 -15.03 -7.04 -2.09
C ASP A 193 -15.94 -5.79 -2.05
N VAL A 194 -16.19 -5.20 -3.22
CA VAL A 194 -17.04 -4.01 -3.37
C VAL A 194 -18.41 -4.21 -2.73
N THR A 195 -19.00 -5.40 -2.83
CA THR A 195 -20.34 -5.66 -2.25
C THR A 195 -20.31 -5.62 -0.72
N LYS A 196 -19.23 -6.13 -0.11
CA LYS A 196 -19.06 -6.09 1.34
C LYS A 196 -18.83 -4.68 1.83
N VAL A 197 -17.98 -3.91 1.14
CA VAL A 197 -17.73 -2.49 1.45
C VAL A 197 -19.04 -1.70 1.44
N VAL A 198 -19.84 -1.83 0.38
CA VAL A 198 -21.14 -1.12 0.27
C VAL A 198 -22.12 -1.60 1.34
N ARG A 199 -22.19 -2.91 1.61
CA ARG A 199 -23.14 -3.49 2.57
C ARG A 199 -22.83 -3.12 4.02
N THR A 200 -21.56 -3.13 4.42
CA THR A 200 -21.15 -2.87 5.80
C THR A 200 -20.91 -1.39 6.07
N GLY A 201 -20.62 -0.59 5.04
CA GLY A 201 -20.17 0.79 5.18
C GLY A 201 -18.73 0.92 5.68
N ILE A 202 -18.00 -0.19 5.82
CA ILE A 202 -16.59 -0.18 6.22
C ILE A 202 -15.75 0.11 4.97
N LEU A 203 -14.98 1.19 5.01
CA LEU A 203 -14.07 1.56 3.92
C LEU A 203 -12.66 0.98 4.14
N PRO A 204 -11.91 0.68 3.07
CA PRO A 204 -10.50 0.29 3.16
C PRO A 204 -9.68 1.34 3.93
N GLN A 205 -8.95 0.91 4.96
CA GLN A 205 -8.03 1.78 5.69
C GLN A 205 -6.68 1.82 4.97
N ILE A 206 -6.24 3.03 4.64
CA ILE A 206 -4.92 3.28 4.03
C ILE A 206 -4.06 4.03 5.06
N ASN A 207 -2.84 3.54 5.25
CA ASN A 207 -1.79 4.31 5.93
C ASN A 207 -1.01 5.05 4.83
N THR A 208 -0.76 6.35 4.95
CA THR A 208 -0.07 7.10 3.88
C THR A 208 0.80 8.22 4.41
N GLY A 209 1.86 8.54 3.67
CA GLY A 209 2.63 9.76 3.87
C GLY A 209 1.85 10.97 3.35
N MET A 210 1.88 12.08 4.09
CA MET A 210 1.28 13.34 3.66
C MET A 210 2.31 14.13 2.86
N ALA A 211 2.06 14.32 1.57
CA ALA A 211 2.84 15.22 0.74
C ALA A 211 2.43 16.68 1.00
N GLY A 212 3.39 17.59 0.94
CA GLY A 212 3.11 19.02 1.02
C GLY A 212 2.36 19.53 -0.21
N ARG A 213 1.39 20.44 -0.01
CA ARG A 213 0.61 21.07 -1.09
C ARG A 213 1.45 21.95 -2.03
N VAL A 214 2.64 22.36 -1.58
CA VAL A 214 3.59 23.14 -2.38
C VAL A 214 4.65 22.21 -2.95
N ALA A 215 4.86 22.27 -4.26
CA ALA A 215 5.85 21.45 -4.96
C ALA A 215 7.26 21.61 -4.37
N GLY A 216 7.94 20.48 -4.16
CA GLY A 216 9.31 20.44 -3.63
C GLY A 216 9.44 20.46 -2.11
N VAL A 217 8.35 20.66 -1.35
CA VAL A 217 8.37 20.58 0.11
C VAL A 217 8.62 19.16 0.61
N GLY A 218 8.15 18.16 -0.14
CA GLY A 218 8.27 16.75 0.25
C GLY A 218 7.24 16.35 1.29
N GLN A 219 7.61 15.46 2.22
CA GLN A 219 6.71 14.93 3.23
C GLN A 219 6.49 15.95 4.36
N VAL A 220 5.23 16.25 4.67
CA VAL A 220 4.82 17.15 5.77
C VAL A 220 4.25 16.40 6.97
N GLY A 221 3.95 15.11 6.82
CA GLY A 221 3.34 14.28 7.85
C GLY A 221 3.11 12.84 7.41
N ALA A 222 2.41 12.08 8.23
CA ALA A 222 1.87 10.78 7.88
C ALA A 222 0.56 10.54 8.63
N GLY A 223 -0.33 9.76 8.02
CA GLY A 223 -1.66 9.60 8.55
C GLY A 223 -2.47 8.48 7.95
N LEU A 224 -3.73 8.53 8.31
CA LEU A 224 -4.77 7.60 7.96
C LEU A 224 -5.70 8.29 6.95
N VAL A 225 -6.09 7.55 5.92
CA VAL A 225 -7.09 7.99 4.95
C VAL A 225 -7.91 6.79 4.49
N THR A 226 -9.10 7.06 3.96
CA THR A 226 -9.94 6.07 3.30
C THR A 226 -10.23 6.52 1.88
N PRO A 227 -10.55 5.61 0.96
CA PRO A 227 -11.12 6.01 -0.33
C PRO A 227 -12.44 6.79 -0.14
N PRO A 228 -12.82 7.68 -1.07
CA PRO A 228 -14.17 8.22 -1.12
C PRO A 228 -15.18 7.08 -1.33
N ALA A 229 -16.27 7.06 -0.55
CA ALA A 229 -17.21 5.92 -0.57
C ALA A 229 -17.91 5.74 -1.93
N GLU A 230 -18.05 6.83 -2.70
CA GLU A 230 -18.75 6.88 -3.97
C GLU A 230 -18.15 5.92 -5.01
N VAL A 231 -16.84 5.69 -4.99
CA VAL A 231 -16.16 4.84 -5.98
C VAL A 231 -16.66 3.39 -5.91
N PHE A 232 -17.00 2.89 -4.72
CA PHE A 232 -17.54 1.55 -4.53
C PHE A 232 -18.98 1.44 -5.02
N GLY A 233 -19.80 2.47 -4.78
CA GLY A 233 -21.17 2.52 -5.29
C GLY A 233 -21.23 2.63 -6.81
N GLN A 234 -20.29 3.37 -7.43
CA GLN A 234 -20.14 3.41 -8.88
C GLN A 234 -19.74 2.03 -9.43
N ALA A 235 -18.75 1.37 -8.83
CA ALA A 235 -18.30 0.05 -9.25
C ALA A 235 -19.40 -1.02 -9.13
N LEU A 236 -20.15 -1.02 -8.04
CA LEU A 236 -21.25 -1.96 -7.83
C LEU A 236 -22.35 -1.80 -8.89
N ARG A 237 -22.69 -0.56 -9.28
CA ARG A 237 -23.65 -0.29 -10.35
C ARG A 237 -23.19 -0.85 -11.69
N ALA A 238 -21.93 -0.62 -12.06
CA ALA A 238 -21.37 -1.14 -13.30
C ALA A 238 -21.35 -2.68 -13.33
N LEU A 239 -21.02 -3.34 -12.21
CA LEU A 239 -21.11 -4.80 -12.10
C LEU A 239 -22.56 -5.31 -12.26
N ALA A 240 -23.54 -4.59 -11.70
CA ALA A 240 -24.95 -4.95 -11.83
C ALA A 240 -25.46 -4.78 -13.27
N GLU A 241 -25.03 -3.74 -13.98
CA GLU A 241 -25.35 -3.52 -15.40
C GLU A 241 -24.73 -4.60 -16.31
N ALA A 242 -23.54 -5.09 -15.94
CA ALA A 242 -22.86 -6.17 -16.66
C ALA A 242 -23.39 -7.57 -16.30
N ALA A 243 -24.21 -7.71 -15.26
CA ALA A 243 -24.74 -8.99 -14.83
C ALA A 243 -25.75 -9.55 -15.86
N PRO A 244 -25.76 -10.87 -16.12
CA PRO A 244 -26.79 -11.49 -16.96
C PRO A 244 -28.19 -11.22 -16.40
N ALA A 245 -29.17 -11.08 -17.29
CA ALA A 245 -30.57 -11.02 -16.88
C ALA A 245 -30.93 -12.28 -16.09
N LEU A 246 -31.62 -12.11 -14.96
CA LEU A 246 -32.21 -13.22 -14.23
C LEU A 246 -33.33 -13.79 -15.12
N GLY A 247 -33.12 -15.01 -15.61
CA GLY A 247 -34.12 -15.76 -16.39
C GLY A 247 -35.27 -16.27 -15.56
#